data_AF-A0A7Y3PKG5-F1
#
_entry.id   AF-A0A7Y3PKG5-F1
#
_cell.length_a   1.000
_cell.length_b   1.000
_cell.length_c   1.000
_cell.angle_alpha   90.00
_cell.angle_beta   90.00
_cell.angle_gamma   90.00
#
_symmetry.space_group_name_H-M   'P 1'
#
loop_
_entity.id
_entity.type
_entity.pdbx_description
1 polymer ?
#
loop_
_entity_poly.entity_id
_entity_poly.type
_entity_poly.pdbx_seq_one_letter_code
_entity_poly.pdbx_strand_id
1 'polypeptide(L)'
;MAVIRIHRHSVPHAANTTLGFVVNIDGIVVGTVNEGMSADFTVATGEHAVQLRLLWFGSAVINVNVQSDSAMDLYCQVSRHMVTPLFNRWSAIDIASTADDLPAKNKLATFAVLRIAIGILMFAVVISLAAVHHTPIVIIVLLAFAIAAIIAVPLPSSHKKKR
;
A
#
# COMPACT_ATOMS: atom_id res chain seq x y z
N MET A 1 24.23 -3.65 -21.24
CA MET A 1 23.83 -2.53 -20.34
C MET A 1 22.43 -2.82 -19.83
N ALA A 2 22.01 -2.32 -18.67
CA ALA A 2 20.68 -2.58 -18.12
C ALA A 2 19.85 -1.28 -18.02
N VAL A 3 18.52 -1.38 -18.12
CA VAL A 3 17.62 -0.22 -18.06
C VAL A 3 16.56 -0.43 -16.99
N ILE A 4 16.31 0.59 -16.17
CA ILE A 4 15.14 0.68 -15.31
C ILE A 4 14.19 1.70 -15.94
N ARG A 5 13.01 1.26 -16.36
CA ARG A 5 11.97 2.10 -16.93
C ARG A 5 10.89 2.36 -15.90
N ILE A 6 10.66 3.62 -15.59
CA ILE A 6 9.66 4.03 -14.60
C ILE A 6 8.49 4.67 -15.32
N HIS A 7 7.31 4.08 -15.16
CA HIS A 7 6.03 4.54 -15.69
C HIS A 7 5.23 5.21 -14.58
N ARG A 8 4.89 6.49 -14.74
CA ARG A 8 4.01 7.17 -13.80
C ARG A 8 2.57 7.17 -14.29
N HIS A 9 1.72 6.42 -13.61
CA HIS A 9 0.30 6.35 -13.94
C HIS A 9 -0.37 7.70 -13.68
N SER A 10 -1.14 8.19 -14.66
CA SER A 10 -1.95 9.39 -14.46
C SER A 10 -3.15 9.06 -13.57
N VAL A 11 -3.40 9.90 -12.57
CA VAL A 11 -4.56 9.74 -11.68
C VAL A 11 -5.45 10.94 -11.87
N PRO A 12 -6.62 10.79 -12.51
CA PRO A 12 -7.56 11.89 -12.64
C PRO A 12 -7.98 12.31 -11.23
N HIS A 13 -7.73 13.58 -10.89
CA HIS A 13 -8.17 14.31 -9.69
C HIS A 13 -7.23 14.38 -8.48
N ALA A 14 -5.93 14.08 -8.60
CA ALA A 14 -4.98 14.49 -7.56
C ALA A 14 -4.52 15.94 -7.83
N ALA A 15 -4.62 16.87 -6.87
CA ALA A 15 -4.14 18.24 -7.06
C ALA A 15 -2.59 18.36 -7.16
N ASN A 16 -1.86 17.28 -6.87
CA ASN A 16 -0.39 17.16 -6.92
C ASN A 16 0.13 16.57 -8.24
N THR A 17 -0.69 16.57 -9.30
CA THR A 17 -0.44 15.99 -10.62
C THR A 17 0.73 16.64 -11.37
N THR A 18 0.94 17.94 -11.21
CA THR A 18 1.98 18.70 -11.94
C THR A 18 3.40 18.46 -11.44
N LEU A 19 3.59 17.98 -10.21
CA LEU A 19 4.91 17.80 -9.63
C LEU A 19 5.51 16.46 -10.04
N GLY A 20 6.72 16.44 -10.61
CA GLY A 20 7.48 15.25 -10.99
C GLY A 20 7.89 14.37 -9.79
N PHE A 21 7.97 13.06 -9.98
CA PHE A 21 8.61 12.16 -9.01
C PHE A 21 10.11 12.19 -9.21
N VAL A 22 10.86 12.55 -8.17
CA VAL A 22 12.31 12.45 -8.14
C VAL A 22 12.69 10.99 -7.98
N VAL A 23 13.51 10.48 -8.89
CA VAL A 23 13.98 9.09 -8.89
C VAL A 23 15.34 9.02 -8.22
N ASN A 24 15.45 8.16 -7.22
CA ASN A 24 16.69 7.84 -6.54
C ASN A 24 17.01 6.36 -6.78
N ILE A 25 18.21 6.08 -7.27
CA ILE A 25 18.75 4.73 -7.49
C ILE A 25 20.06 4.63 -6.71
N ASP A 26 20.17 3.64 -5.83
CA ASP A 26 21.35 3.38 -4.98
C ASP A 26 21.77 4.59 -4.13
N GLY A 27 20.81 5.41 -3.70
CA GLY A 27 21.04 6.62 -2.92
C GLY A 27 21.29 7.87 -3.78
N ILE A 28 21.46 7.74 -5.10
CA ILE A 28 21.78 8.83 -6.02
C ILE A 28 20.51 9.30 -6.74
N VAL A 29 20.29 10.61 -6.79
CA VAL A 29 19.21 11.20 -7.60
C VAL A 29 19.61 11.15 -9.07
N VAL A 30 18.87 10.35 -9.87
CA VAL A 30 19.16 10.12 -11.28
C VAL A 30 18.31 10.96 -12.22
N GLY A 31 17.15 11.45 -11.76
CA GLY A 31 16.28 12.30 -12.57
C GLY A 31 14.87 12.41 -12.03
N THR A 32 13.93 12.79 -12.89
CA THR A 32 12.52 13.03 -12.54
C THR A 32 11.56 12.43 -13.55
N VAL A 33 10.43 11.90 -13.09
CA VAL A 33 9.35 11.37 -13.94
C VAL A 33 8.07 12.17 -13.74
N ASN A 34 7.63 12.81 -14.82
CA ASN A 34 6.39 13.58 -14.84
C ASN A 34 5.17 12.68 -14.99
N GLU A 35 3.99 13.20 -14.66
CA GLU A 35 2.75 12.42 -14.76
C GLU A 35 2.46 12.01 -16.20
N GLY A 36 2.01 10.75 -16.38
CA GLY A 36 1.64 10.21 -17.69
C GLY A 36 2.84 9.94 -18.59
N MET A 37 4.06 10.18 -18.09
CA MET A 37 5.30 9.95 -18.81
C MET A 37 6.03 8.73 -18.25
N SER A 38 6.90 8.19 -19.09
CA SER A 38 7.87 7.17 -18.71
C SER A 38 9.28 7.71 -18.88
N ALA A 39 10.20 7.28 -18.00
CA ALA A 39 11.61 7.63 -18.10
C ALA A 39 12.48 6.39 -17.98
N ASP A 40 13.57 6.37 -18.75
CA ASP A 40 14.52 5.27 -18.82
C ASP A 40 15.81 5.69 -18.13
N PHE A 41 16.27 4.88 -17.18
CA PHE A 41 17.50 5.10 -16.45
C PHE A 41 18.46 3.93 -16.72
N THR A 42 19.60 4.22 -17.35
CA THR A 42 20.64 3.23 -17.60
C THR A 42 21.43 2.94 -16.33
N VAL A 43 21.50 1.67 -15.96
CA VAL A 43 22.19 1.19 -14.75
C VAL A 43 23.12 0.02 -15.08
N ALA A 44 23.98 -0.33 -14.13
CA ALA A 44 24.76 -1.56 -14.20
C ALA A 44 23.83 -2.79 -14.12
N THR A 45 24.34 -3.96 -14.48
CA THR A 45 23.61 -5.20 -14.24
C THR A 45 23.75 -5.62 -12.78
N GLY A 46 22.66 -6.04 -12.16
CA GLY A 46 22.65 -6.50 -10.77
C GLY A 46 21.48 -5.96 -9.96
N GLU A 47 21.63 -6.01 -8.63
CA GLU A 47 20.65 -5.50 -7.69
C GLU A 47 20.80 -3.99 -7.50
N HIS A 48 19.68 -3.27 -7.58
CA HIS A 48 19.59 -1.84 -7.40
C HIS A 48 18.46 -1.49 -6.43
N ALA A 49 18.72 -0.54 -5.54
CA ALA A 49 17.74 0.00 -4.61
C ALA A 49 17.07 1.23 -5.22
N VAL A 50 15.78 1.15 -5.53
CA VAL A 50 15.01 2.22 -6.16
C VAL A 50 14.06 2.87 -5.16
N GLN A 51 14.09 4.19 -5.10
CA GLN A 51 13.17 5.00 -4.30
C GLN A 51 12.64 6.17 -5.15
N LEU A 52 11.34 6.45 -5.06
CA LEU A 52 10.72 7.64 -5.63
C LEU A 52 10.40 8.65 -4.54
N ARG A 53 10.51 9.94 -4.85
CA ARG A 53 10.14 11.03 -3.93
C ARG A 53 9.26 12.06 -4.62
N LEU A 54 8.33 12.62 -3.87
CA LEU A 54 7.50 13.76 -4.25
C LEU A 54 7.59 14.77 -3.10
N LEU A 55 8.28 15.90 -3.34
CA LEU A 55 8.62 16.86 -2.29
C LEU A 55 9.35 16.16 -1.12
N TRP A 56 8.84 16.32 0.11
CA TRP A 56 9.35 15.68 1.32
C TRP A 56 8.83 14.25 1.55
N PHE A 57 7.94 13.75 0.69
CA PHE A 57 7.39 12.40 0.81
C PHE A 57 8.19 11.41 -0.04
N GLY A 58 8.61 10.29 0.54
CA GLY A 58 9.27 9.19 -0.17
C GLY A 58 8.36 7.98 -0.34
N SER A 59 8.66 7.16 -1.34
CA SER A 59 8.18 5.79 -1.43
C SER A 59 8.97 4.88 -0.49
N ALA A 60 8.48 3.65 -0.32
CA ALA A 60 9.33 2.56 0.12
C ALA A 60 10.49 2.34 -0.86
N VAL A 61 11.64 1.89 -0.35
CA VAL A 61 12.76 1.44 -1.18
C VAL A 61 12.46 0.05 -1.69
N ILE A 62 12.59 -0.16 -2.99
CA ILE A 62 12.38 -1.45 -3.64
C ILE A 62 13.69 -1.91 -4.26
N ASN A 63 14.10 -3.13 -3.91
CA ASN A 63 15.26 -3.77 -4.53
C ASN A 63 14.81 -4.48 -5.80
N VAL A 64 15.40 -4.10 -6.92
CA VAL A 64 15.16 -4.71 -8.23
C VAL A 64 16.44 -5.35 -8.73
N ASN A 65 16.35 -6.50 -9.36
CA ASN A 65 17.48 -7.15 -10.01
C ASN A 65 17.30 -7.01 -11.52
N VAL A 66 18.26 -6.37 -12.19
CA VAL A 66 18.20 -6.07 -13.63
C VAL A 66 19.27 -6.84 -14.36
N GLN A 67 18.86 -7.58 -15.40
CA GLN A 67 19.76 -8.39 -16.22
C GLN A 67 20.33 -7.59 -17.39
N SER A 68 21.46 -8.06 -17.95
CA SER A 68 22.05 -7.46 -19.14
C SER A 68 21.07 -7.45 -20.30
N ASP A 69 21.02 -6.31 -21.00
CA ASP A 69 20.21 -6.07 -22.19
C ASP A 69 18.70 -6.29 -21.97
N SER A 70 18.26 -6.11 -20.72
CA SER A 70 16.85 -6.12 -20.32
C SER A 70 16.44 -4.77 -19.73
N ALA A 71 15.14 -4.49 -19.85
CA ALA A 71 14.51 -3.37 -19.18
C ALA A 71 13.61 -3.89 -18.05
N MET A 72 13.78 -3.35 -16.85
CA MET A 72 12.89 -3.58 -15.72
C MET A 72 11.84 -2.46 -15.68
N ASP A 73 10.59 -2.81 -15.91
CA ASP A 73 9.47 -1.87 -15.82
C ASP A 73 8.99 -1.72 -14.37
N LEU A 74 8.87 -0.48 -13.93
CA LEU A 74 8.31 -0.10 -12.64
C LEU A 74 7.13 0.84 -12.86
N TYR A 75 5.99 0.52 -12.26
CA TYR A 75 4.79 1.32 -12.31
C TYR A 75 4.57 2.03 -10.99
N CYS A 76 4.34 3.34 -11.04
CA CYS A 76 4.20 4.15 -9.85
C CYS A 76 2.98 5.08 -9.91
N GLN A 77 2.38 5.34 -8.76
CA GLN A 77 1.27 6.28 -8.61
C GLN A 77 1.30 6.97 -7.24
N VAL A 78 0.63 8.13 -7.13
CA VAL A 78 0.37 8.75 -5.83
C VAL A 78 -0.58 7.85 -5.05
N SER A 79 -0.21 7.47 -3.83
CA SER A 79 -1.06 6.67 -2.98
C SER A 79 -2.29 7.48 -2.57
N ARG A 80 -3.48 6.92 -2.76
CA ARG A 80 -4.73 7.54 -2.29
C ARG A 80 -4.90 7.45 -0.76
N HIS A 81 -4.03 6.70 -0.08
CA HIS A 81 -4.08 6.45 1.36
C HIS A 81 -3.24 7.44 2.17
N MET A 82 -3.35 8.73 1.88
CA MET A 82 -2.67 9.78 2.65
C MET A 82 -3.21 9.96 4.09
N VAL A 83 -4.13 9.13 4.57
CA VAL A 83 -4.87 9.37 5.82
C VAL A 83 -4.93 8.12 6.69
N THR A 84 -4.00 7.98 7.64
CA THR A 84 -4.31 7.77 9.06
C THR A 84 -3.01 7.83 9.90
N PRO A 85 -2.91 8.69 10.93
CA PRO A 85 -1.66 9.00 11.63
C PRO A 85 -1.24 7.96 12.68
N LEU A 86 -1.92 6.81 12.82
CA LEU A 86 -1.67 5.92 13.96
C LEU A 86 -0.79 4.70 13.68
N PHE A 87 -0.87 4.01 12.54
CA PHE A 87 0.02 2.87 12.30
C PHE A 87 0.32 2.60 10.81
N ASN A 88 1.61 2.71 10.47
CA ASN A 88 2.31 2.07 9.34
C ASN A 88 1.83 2.35 7.90
N ARG A 89 2.25 3.49 7.35
CA ARG A 89 3.10 3.60 6.13
C ARG A 89 3.15 5.07 5.67
N TRP A 90 4.28 5.73 5.87
CA TRP A 90 4.55 7.07 5.33
C TRP A 90 4.98 7.02 3.86
N SER A 91 4.37 6.18 3.03
CA SER A 91 4.65 6.17 1.60
C SER A 91 3.51 6.84 0.85
N ALA A 92 3.73 8.10 0.45
CA ALA A 92 2.78 8.82 -0.40
C ALA A 92 2.79 8.32 -1.86
N ILE A 93 3.67 7.38 -2.19
CA ILE A 93 3.90 6.85 -3.52
C ILE A 93 3.90 5.33 -3.43
N ASP A 94 3.02 4.70 -4.20
CA ASP A 94 3.00 3.25 -4.40
C ASP A 94 3.83 2.91 -5.65
N ILE A 95 4.67 1.87 -5.54
CA ILE A 95 5.51 1.37 -6.64
C ILE A 95 5.29 -0.15 -6.74
N ALA A 96 5.12 -0.64 -7.98
CA ALA A 96 4.97 -2.05 -8.30
C ALA A 96 5.79 -2.41 -9.54
N SER A 97 6.20 -3.68 -9.66
CA SER A 97 6.86 -4.22 -10.85
C SER A 97 5.90 -4.55 -12.00
N THR A 98 4.60 -4.63 -11.71
CA THR A 98 3.55 -4.94 -12.67
C THR A 98 2.43 -3.93 -12.50
N ALA A 99 1.85 -3.45 -13.61
CA ALA A 99 0.72 -2.52 -13.56
C ALA A 99 -0.49 -3.09 -12.81
N ASP A 100 -0.69 -4.41 -12.86
CA ASP A 100 -1.80 -5.12 -12.20
C ASP A 100 -1.65 -5.23 -10.66
N ASP A 101 -0.44 -5.04 -10.14
CA ASP A 101 -0.14 -5.10 -8.70
C ASP A 101 -0.33 -3.76 -7.99
N LEU A 102 -0.63 -2.68 -8.73
CA LEU A 102 -1.07 -1.43 -8.14
C LEU A 102 -2.39 -1.68 -7.39
N PRO A 103 -2.59 -1.11 -6.18
CA PRO A 103 -3.76 -1.38 -5.37
C PRO A 103 -5.04 -1.07 -6.15
N ALA A 104 -5.68 -2.12 -6.66
CA ALA A 104 -6.93 -2.03 -7.39
C ALA A 104 -7.99 -1.44 -6.46
N LYS A 105 -8.67 -0.40 -6.95
CA LYS A 105 -9.72 0.39 -6.28
C LYS A 105 -10.79 -0.45 -5.55
N ASN A 106 -10.95 -1.70 -5.95
CA ASN A 106 -12.06 -2.56 -5.54
C ASN A 106 -11.73 -3.49 -4.36
N LYS A 107 -10.46 -3.84 -4.10
CA LYS A 107 -10.14 -4.80 -3.03
C LYS A 107 -10.31 -4.19 -1.64
N LEU A 108 -10.03 -2.90 -1.46
CA LEU A 108 -10.18 -2.21 -0.17
C LEU A 108 -11.65 -2.07 0.28
N ALA A 109 -12.58 -1.86 -0.65
CA ALA A 109 -14.00 -1.75 -0.32
C ALA A 109 -14.54 -3.08 0.23
N THR A 110 -14.21 -4.20 -0.39
CA THR A 110 -14.68 -5.53 0.05
C THR A 110 -14.17 -5.88 1.45
N PHE A 111 -12.91 -5.54 1.78
CA PHE A 111 -12.37 -5.82 3.11
C PHE A 111 -12.89 -4.87 4.19
N ALA A 112 -13.13 -3.59 3.85
CA ALA A 112 -13.76 -2.65 4.77
C ALA A 112 -15.21 -3.07 5.08
N VAL A 113 -15.97 -3.48 4.06
CA VAL A 113 -17.34 -3.98 4.22
C VAL A 113 -17.36 -5.26 5.05
N LEU A 114 -16.42 -6.20 4.84
CA LEU A 114 -16.33 -7.43 5.63
C LEU A 114 -16.03 -7.13 7.11
N ARG A 115 -15.14 -6.19 7.40
CA ARG A 115 -14.82 -5.77 8.79
C ARG A 115 -16.01 -5.10 9.47
N ILE A 116 -16.72 -4.23 8.76
CA ILE A 116 -17.94 -3.59 9.27
C ILE A 116 -19.01 -4.65 9.53
N ALA A 117 -19.19 -5.61 8.63
CA ALA A 117 -20.15 -6.69 8.81
C ALA A 117 -19.83 -7.57 10.04
N ILE A 118 -18.55 -7.94 10.25
CA ILE A 118 -18.11 -8.69 11.44
C ILE A 118 -18.33 -7.86 12.72
N GLY A 119 -18.00 -6.57 12.69
CA GLY A 119 -18.23 -5.66 13.83
C GLY A 119 -19.71 -5.53 14.20
N ILE A 120 -20.59 -5.40 13.21
CA ILE A 120 -22.05 -5.35 13.41
C ILE A 120 -22.55 -6.68 13.99
N LEU A 121 -22.09 -7.81 13.46
CA LEU A 121 -22.47 -9.13 13.97
C LEU A 121 -22.06 -9.31 15.44
N MET A 122 -20.82 -8.94 15.78
CA MET A 122 -20.32 -9.00 17.14
C MET A 122 -21.12 -8.10 18.08
N PHE A 123 -21.44 -6.87 17.66
CA PHE A 123 -22.25 -5.94 18.46
C PHE A 123 -23.67 -6.48 18.72
N ALA A 124 -24.31 -7.09 17.71
CA ALA A 124 -25.60 -7.74 17.86
C ALA A 124 -25.56 -8.92 18.85
N VAL A 125 -24.47 -9.71 18.84
CA VAL A 125 -24.26 -10.80 19.81
C VAL A 125 -24.10 -10.24 21.23
N VAL A 126 -23.34 -9.15 21.41
CA VAL A 126 -23.17 -8.52 22.73
C VAL A 126 -24.49 -7.97 23.27
N ILE A 127 -25.28 -7.28 22.43
CA ILE A 127 -26.61 -6.78 22.82
C ILE A 127 -27.54 -7.93 23.21
N SER A 128 -27.54 -9.02 22.44
CA SER A 128 -28.39 -10.18 22.70
C SER A 128 -28.00 -10.87 24.02
N LEU A 129 -26.70 -11.03 24.31
CA LEU A 129 -26.27 -11.57 25.60
C LEU A 129 -26.54 -10.61 26.78
N ALA A 130 -26.42 -9.30 26.56
CA ALA A 130 -26.73 -8.28 27.57
C ALA A 130 -28.21 -8.30 27.99
N ALA A 131 -29.11 -8.53 27.02
CA ALA A 131 -30.55 -8.66 27.26
C ALA A 131 -30.90 -9.91 28.08
N VAL A 132 -30.09 -10.98 28.02
CA VAL A 132 -30.33 -12.24 28.73
C VAL A 132 -29.76 -12.23 30.16
N HIS A 133 -28.65 -11.53 30.41
CA HIS A 133 -27.90 -11.69 31.67
C HIS A 133 -27.99 -10.55 32.69
N HIS A 134 -28.64 -9.40 32.40
CA HIS A 134 -28.85 -8.26 33.32
C HIS A 134 -27.68 -7.92 34.27
N THR A 135 -26.44 -8.18 33.87
CA THR A 135 -25.26 -8.04 34.71
C THR A 135 -24.23 -7.20 33.96
N PRO A 136 -23.91 -5.99 34.45
CA PRO A 136 -23.05 -5.04 33.74
C PRO A 136 -21.63 -5.56 33.52
N ILE A 137 -21.18 -6.50 34.35
CA ILE A 137 -19.85 -7.13 34.25
C ILE A 137 -19.75 -8.02 33.01
N VAL A 138 -20.80 -8.75 32.65
CA VAL A 138 -20.81 -9.63 31.46
C VAL A 138 -20.70 -8.81 30.18
N ILE A 139 -21.32 -7.61 30.15
CA ILE A 139 -21.26 -6.69 29.01
C ILE A 139 -19.83 -6.20 28.78
N ILE A 140 -19.11 -5.81 29.85
CA ILE A 140 -17.73 -5.31 29.75
C ILE A 140 -16.79 -6.41 29.25
N VAL A 141 -16.94 -7.64 29.76
CA VAL A 141 -16.12 -8.79 29.35
C VAL A 141 -16.35 -9.15 27.88
N LEU A 142 -17.61 -9.15 27.42
CA LEU A 142 -17.94 -9.41 26.01
C LEU A 142 -17.42 -8.32 25.07
N LEU A 143 -17.48 -7.06 25.49
CA LEU A 143 -16.99 -5.93 24.70
C LEU A 143 -15.46 -5.98 24.55
N ALA A 144 -14.76 -6.33 25.62
CA ALA A 144 -13.32 -6.59 25.59
C ALA A 144 -12.96 -7.77 24.66
N PHE A 145 -13.77 -8.83 24.66
CA PHE A 145 -13.56 -10.00 23.80
C PHE A 145 -13.81 -9.69 22.31
N ALA A 146 -14.82 -8.88 21.99
CA ALA A 146 -15.09 -8.43 20.62
C ALA A 146 -13.96 -7.55 20.09
N ILE A 147 -13.42 -6.65 20.91
CA ILE A 147 -12.25 -5.82 20.57
C ILE A 147 -11.02 -6.73 20.37
N ALA A 148 -10.78 -7.68 21.25
CA ALA A 148 -9.68 -8.62 21.15
C ALA A 148 -9.79 -9.49 19.88
N ALA A 149 -10.98 -9.93 19.48
CA ALA A 149 -11.19 -10.70 18.25
C ALA A 149 -10.90 -9.85 16.99
N ILE A 150 -11.28 -8.58 16.99
CA ILE A 150 -10.94 -7.65 15.89
C ILE A 150 -9.42 -7.47 15.76
N ILE A 151 -8.71 -7.43 16.89
CA ILE A 151 -7.24 -7.30 16.94
C ILE A 151 -6.54 -8.63 16.60
N ALA A 152 -7.09 -9.76 17.03
CA ALA A 152 -6.49 -11.08 16.92
C ALA A 152 -6.69 -11.74 15.55
N VAL A 153 -7.59 -11.24 14.70
CA VAL A 153 -7.66 -11.69 13.30
C VAL A 153 -6.37 -11.23 12.60
N PRO A 154 -5.44 -12.14 12.27
CA PRO A 154 -4.22 -11.76 11.59
C PRO A 154 -4.58 -11.24 10.20
N LEU A 155 -4.02 -10.09 9.83
CA LEU A 155 -4.03 -9.66 8.43
C LEU A 155 -3.45 -10.80 7.60
N PRO A 156 -4.10 -11.25 6.52
CA PRO A 156 -3.51 -12.25 5.65
C PRO A 156 -2.20 -11.69 5.14
N SER A 157 -1.08 -12.25 5.61
CA SER A 157 0.22 -12.01 5.03
C SER A 157 0.12 -12.50 3.59
N SER A 158 0.25 -11.59 2.64
CA SER A 158 0.48 -11.91 1.23
C SER A 158 1.85 -12.60 1.14
N HIS A 159 1.88 -13.88 1.51
CA HIS A 159 2.96 -14.78 1.17
C HIS A 159 2.72 -15.18 -0.29
N LYS A 160 3.53 -14.59 -1.17
CA LYS A 160 3.74 -15.01 -2.55
C LYS A 160 3.67 -16.54 -2.65
N LYS A 161 2.68 -17.05 -3.39
CA LYS A 161 2.79 -18.39 -3.97
C LYS A 161 3.52 -18.24 -5.30
N LYS A 162 4.84 -18.49 -5.30
CA LYS A 162 5.56 -18.91 -6.50
C LYS A 162 4.88 -20.16 -7.02
N ARG A 163 4.31 -20.09 -8.22
CA ARG A 163 4.37 -21.14 -9.25
C ARG A 163 3.94 -20.55 -10.57
#